data_AF-A0A428MLI3-F1
#
_entry.id   AF-A0A428MLI3-F1
#
_cell.length_a   1.000
_cell.length_b   1.000
_cell.length_c   1.000
_cell.angle_alpha   90.00
_cell.angle_beta   90.00
_cell.angle_gamma   90.00
#
_symmetry.space_group_name_H-M   'P 1'
#
loop_
_entity.id
_entity.type
_entity.pdbx_description
1 polymer ?
#
loop_
_entity_poly.entity_id
_entity_poly.type
_entity_poly.pdbx_seq_one_letter_code
_entity_poly.pdbx_strand_id
1 'polypeptide(L)'
;MTKNEIITKTLTEMNRNCGDFGGSGLDPVEELDREELVIATLREQLPDDDVNTCEDLQGLAAKCCDTCHRFYPHYDMYLEKLPTGGKAWICCTVRAEFLKSLI
;
A
#
# COMPACT_ATOMS: atom_id res chain seq x y z
N MET A 1 -9.02 -7.28 -4.41
CA MET A 1 -7.86 -8.06 -3.96
C MET A 1 -8.06 -8.45 -2.51
N THR A 2 -7.70 -9.67 -2.17
CA THR A 2 -7.72 -10.17 -0.79
C THR A 2 -6.56 -9.59 0.02
N LYS A 3 -6.70 -9.62 1.35
CA LYS A 3 -5.64 -9.23 2.31
C LYS A 3 -4.27 -9.84 1.98
N ASN A 4 -4.22 -11.14 1.71
CA ASN A 4 -2.97 -11.84 1.44
C ASN A 4 -2.34 -11.43 0.11
N GLU A 5 -3.15 -11.16 -0.91
CA GLU A 5 -2.66 -10.65 -2.20
C GLU A 5 -2.06 -9.25 -2.04
N ILE A 6 -2.68 -8.37 -1.26
CA ILE A 6 -2.16 -7.01 -0.99
C ILE A 6 -0.82 -7.08 -0.25
N ILE A 7 -0.71 -7.91 0.79
CA ILE A 7 0.54 -8.10 1.53
C ILE A 7 1.65 -8.61 0.61
N THR A 8 1.36 -9.66 -0.17
CA THR A 8 2.35 -10.28 -1.08
C THR A 8 2.83 -9.29 -2.15
N LYS A 9 1.90 -8.52 -2.74
CA LYS A 9 2.22 -7.48 -3.72
C LYS A 9 3.06 -6.37 -3.12
N THR A 10 2.69 -5.89 -1.93
CA THR A 10 3.41 -4.82 -1.23
C THR A 10 4.86 -5.21 -0.97
N LEU A 11 5.11 -6.40 -0.42
CA LEU A 11 6.48 -6.90 -0.18
C LEU A 11 7.27 -7.03 -1.50
N THR A 12 6.61 -7.51 -2.56
CA THR A 12 7.24 -7.62 -3.89
C THR A 12 7.63 -6.25 -4.46
N GLU A 13 6.78 -5.23 -4.31
CA GLU A 13 7.06 -3.87 -4.79
C GLU A 13 8.18 -3.19 -3.98
N MET A 14 8.22 -3.41 -2.67
CA MET A 14 9.31 -2.98 -1.81
C MET A 14 10.64 -3.61 -2.25
N ASN A 15 10.66 -4.93 -2.48
CA ASN A 15 11.88 -5.67 -2.80
C ASN A 15 12.39 -5.39 -4.23
N ARG A 16 11.50 -5.22 -5.21
CA ARG A 16 11.88 -4.90 -6.60
C ARG A 16 12.59 -3.56 -6.76
N ASN A 17 12.25 -2.58 -5.93
CA ASN A 17 12.77 -1.21 -6.06
C ASN A 17 13.90 -0.88 -5.08
N CYS A 18 14.24 -1.78 -4.17
CA CYS A 18 15.48 -1.72 -3.38
C CYS A 18 16.75 -2.02 -4.21
N GLY A 19 16.63 -2.32 -5.50
CA GLY A 19 17.74 -2.71 -6.39
C GLY A 19 18.65 -1.59 -6.91
N ASP A 20 18.39 -0.30 -6.62
CA ASP A 20 19.18 0.83 -7.18
C ASP A 20 19.70 1.83 -6.12
N PHE A 21 19.25 1.70 -4.86
CA PHE A 21 19.98 2.26 -3.73
C PHE A 21 20.90 1.16 -3.23
N GLY A 22 22.09 1.04 -3.84
CA GLY A 22 23.07 0.00 -3.52
C GLY A 22 23.22 -0.19 -2.02
N GLY A 23 22.70 -1.31 -1.51
CA GLY A 23 22.63 -1.61 -0.09
C GLY A 23 21.84 -0.54 0.67
N SER A 24 20.59 -0.84 1.03
CA SER A 24 20.14 -0.30 2.32
C SER A 24 21.20 -0.78 3.31
N GLY A 25 22.01 0.11 3.88
CA GLY A 25 23.08 -0.25 4.83
C GLY A 25 22.56 -0.82 6.15
N LEU A 26 21.34 -1.37 6.12
CA LEU A 26 20.65 -2.07 7.18
C LEU A 26 21.16 -3.51 7.20
N ASP A 27 21.37 -4.01 8.41
CA ASP A 27 21.78 -5.39 8.62
C ASP A 27 20.62 -6.32 8.14
N PRO A 28 20.88 -7.49 7.53
CA PRO A 28 19.83 -8.41 7.07
C PRO A 28 18.74 -8.73 8.12
N VAL A 29 19.07 -8.65 9.41
CA VAL A 29 18.08 -8.76 10.51
C VAL A 29 17.12 -7.58 10.57
N GLU A 30 17.57 -6.34 10.33
CA GLU A 30 16.70 -5.16 10.32
C GLU A 30 15.74 -5.16 9.11
N GLU A 31 16.14 -5.77 7.99
CA GLU A 31 15.27 -5.96 6.83
C GLU A 31 14.16 -6.98 7.11
N LEU A 32 14.47 -8.09 7.78
CA LEU A 32 13.48 -9.08 8.22
C LEU A 32 12.51 -8.47 9.26
N ASP A 33 13.02 -7.72 10.23
CA ASP A 33 12.18 -7.02 11.22
C ASP A 33 11.22 -6.03 10.53
N ARG A 34 11.66 -5.40 9.43
CA ARG A 34 10.84 -4.48 8.65
C ARG A 34 9.75 -5.21 7.85
N GLU A 35 10.08 -6.32 7.19
CA GLU A 35 9.09 -7.13 6.47
C GLU A 35 8.03 -7.68 7.44
N GLU A 36 8.45 -8.22 8.59
CA GLU A 36 7.53 -8.71 9.63
C GLU A 36 6.62 -7.59 10.16
N LEU A 37 7.18 -6.40 10.42
CA LEU A 37 6.40 -5.23 10.83
C LEU A 37 5.35 -4.84 9.77
N VAL A 38 5.73 -4.83 8.48
CA VAL A 38 4.81 -4.55 7.38
C VAL A 38 3.69 -5.58 7.34
N ILE A 39 4.02 -6.87 7.43
CA ILE A 39 3.04 -7.96 7.41
C ILE A 39 2.07 -7.84 8.59
N ALA A 40 2.59 -7.66 9.81
CA ALA A 40 1.78 -7.56 11.01
C ALA A 40 0.82 -6.36 10.92
N THR A 41 1.34 -5.19 10.57
CA THR A 41 0.56 -3.96 10.46
C THR A 41 -0.52 -4.07 9.38
N LEU A 42 -0.20 -4.61 8.20
CA LEU A 42 -1.18 -4.78 7.13
C LEU A 42 -2.25 -5.83 7.48
N ARG A 43 -1.91 -6.88 8.22
CA ARG A 43 -2.91 -7.87 8.69
C ARG A 43 -3.93 -7.26 9.63
N GLU A 44 -3.52 -6.32 10.47
CA GLU A 44 -4.38 -5.60 11.41
C GLU A 44 -5.24 -4.54 10.70
N GLN A 45 -4.66 -3.78 9.76
CA GLN A 45 -5.36 -2.69 9.08
C GLN A 45 -6.33 -3.19 8.02
N LEU A 46 -5.92 -4.18 7.22
CA LEU A 46 -6.73 -4.67 6.12
C LEU A 46 -7.85 -5.56 6.67
N PRO A 47 -9.05 -5.50 6.08
CA PRO A 47 -10.12 -6.39 6.43
C PRO A 47 -9.99 -7.72 5.67
N ASP A 48 -10.80 -8.72 6.04
CA ASP A 48 -10.75 -10.05 5.41
C ASP A 48 -11.56 -10.13 4.11
N ASP A 49 -12.40 -9.13 3.82
CA ASP A 49 -13.12 -8.99 2.56
C ASP A 49 -12.24 -8.44 1.42
N ASP A 50 -12.78 -8.46 0.20
CA ASP A 50 -12.10 -7.90 -0.95
C ASP A 50 -11.96 -6.39 -0.83
N VAL A 51 -10.73 -5.93 -1.07
CA VAL A 51 -10.36 -4.52 -1.02
C VAL A 51 -9.93 -4.06 -2.40
N ASN A 52 -10.41 -2.87 -2.78
CA ASN A 52 -9.96 -2.16 -3.98
C ASN A 52 -8.60 -1.52 -3.72
N THR A 53 -7.83 -1.32 -4.77
CA THR A 53 -6.46 -0.80 -4.71
C THR A 53 -6.33 0.46 -5.54
N CYS A 54 -5.16 1.09 -5.52
CA CYS A 54 -4.86 2.21 -6.41
C CYS A 54 -5.17 1.90 -7.89
N GLU A 55 -4.95 0.66 -8.34
CA GLU A 55 -5.24 0.28 -9.73
C GLU A 55 -6.73 0.31 -10.06
N ASP A 56 -7.56 -0.12 -9.12
CA ASP A 56 -9.03 -0.13 -9.28
C ASP A 56 -9.62 1.29 -9.34
N LEU A 57 -8.85 2.29 -8.84
CA LEU A 57 -9.22 3.71 -8.83
C LEU A 57 -8.50 4.54 -9.91
N GLN A 58 -7.83 3.92 -10.90
CA GLN A 58 -7.10 4.63 -11.96
C GLN A 58 -7.94 5.59 -12.80
N GLY A 59 -9.26 5.45 -12.79
CA GLY A 59 -10.19 6.42 -13.40
C GLY A 59 -10.08 7.84 -12.83
N LEU A 60 -9.45 8.02 -11.65
CA LEU A 60 -9.29 9.32 -10.97
C LEU A 60 -8.13 10.19 -11.50
N ALA A 61 -7.50 9.85 -12.64
CA ALA A 61 -6.38 10.60 -13.25
C ALA A 61 -5.17 10.87 -12.32
N ALA A 62 -5.10 10.18 -11.17
CA ALA A 62 -4.04 10.31 -10.19
C ALA A 62 -2.93 9.29 -10.47
N LYS A 63 -1.67 9.75 -10.53
CA LYS A 63 -0.53 8.83 -10.48
C LYS A 63 -0.30 8.39 -9.04
N CYS A 64 0.01 7.10 -8.82
CA CYS A 64 0.36 6.59 -7.50
C CYS A 64 1.61 7.29 -6.94
N CYS A 65 1.64 7.50 -5.63
CA CYS A 65 2.81 8.00 -4.94
C CYS A 65 3.82 6.86 -4.72
N ASP A 66 4.93 6.89 -5.46
CA ASP A 66 6.01 5.93 -5.32
C ASP A 66 6.52 5.79 -3.89
N THR A 67 6.56 6.88 -3.12
CA THR A 67 7.07 6.84 -1.74
C THR A 67 6.17 5.99 -0.83
N CYS A 68 4.85 6.12 -0.96
CA CYS A 68 3.88 5.36 -0.18
C CYS A 68 3.97 3.86 -0.46
N HIS A 69 4.14 3.49 -1.74
CA HIS A 69 4.23 2.09 -2.14
C HIS A 69 5.58 1.44 -1.80
N ARG A 70 6.66 2.24 -1.74
CA ARG A 70 8.03 1.71 -1.61
C ARG A 70 8.56 1.72 -0.19
N PHE A 71 8.40 2.83 0.54
CA PHE A 71 9.09 3.00 1.81
C PHE A 71 8.19 2.65 2.98
N TYR A 72 6.98 3.18 3.06
CA TYR A 72 6.14 2.98 4.25
C TYR A 72 4.70 2.59 3.88
N PRO A 73 4.48 1.49 3.14
CA PRO A 73 3.12 1.11 2.74
C PRO A 73 2.21 0.71 3.90
N HIS A 74 2.78 0.43 5.07
CA HIS A 74 2.04 0.14 6.30
C HIS A 74 1.62 1.40 7.09
N TYR A 75 2.15 2.59 6.73
CA TYR A 75 1.80 3.88 7.36
C TYR A 75 1.19 4.90 6.38
N ASP A 76 1.71 4.94 5.15
CA ASP A 76 1.38 5.97 4.15
C ASP A 76 0.34 5.52 3.12
N MET A 77 -0.26 4.35 3.34
CA MET A 77 -1.42 3.86 2.60
C MET A 77 -2.65 3.89 3.52
N TYR A 78 -3.80 4.17 2.92
CA TYR A 78 -5.02 4.46 3.66
C TYR A 78 -6.14 3.52 3.25
N LEU A 79 -6.87 3.00 4.23
CA LEU A 79 -8.08 2.22 4.02
C LEU A 79 -9.30 3.15 4.06
N GLU A 80 -9.88 3.44 2.91
CA GLU A 80 -11.05 4.30 2.74
C GLU A 80 -12.31 3.49 2.42
N LYS A 81 -13.47 4.02 2.84
CA LYS A 81 -14.78 3.44 2.48
C LYS A 81 -15.26 4.02 1.16
N LEU A 82 -15.62 3.15 0.23
CA LEU A 82 -16.19 3.55 -1.06
C LEU A 82 -17.70 3.83 -0.92
N PRO A 83 -18.25 4.81 -1.68
CA PRO A 83 -19.70 5.09 -1.68
C PRO A 83 -20.56 3.90 -2.09
N THR A 84 -20.01 2.98 -2.88
CA THR A 84 -20.68 1.76 -3.37
C THR A 84 -20.73 0.64 -2.33
N GLY A 85 -20.18 0.84 -1.13
CA GLY A 85 -20.25 -0.13 -0.03
C GLY A 85 -19.03 -1.06 0.11
N GLY A 86 -17.93 -0.80 -0.61
CA GLY A 86 -16.65 -1.51 -0.46
C GLY A 86 -15.59 -0.71 0.29
N LYS A 87 -14.38 -1.26 0.39
CA LYS A 87 -13.20 -0.55 0.90
C LYS A 87 -12.12 -0.44 -0.16
N ALA A 88 -11.29 0.57 -0.05
CA ALA A 88 -10.15 0.80 -0.92
C ALA A 88 -8.89 1.08 -0.09
N TRP A 89 -7.82 0.35 -0.36
CA TRP A 89 -6.50 0.57 0.22
C TRP A 89 -5.65 1.32 -0.81
N ILE A 90 -5.42 2.61 -0.55
CA ILE A 90 -4.94 3.57 -1.55
C ILE A 90 -3.86 4.51 -0.99
N CYS A 91 -2.95 4.97 -1.86
CA CYS A 91 -1.88 5.90 -1.49
C CYS A 91 -2.39 7.33 -1.29
N CYS A 92 -1.54 8.18 -0.72
CA CYS A 92 -1.89 9.58 -0.42
C CYS A 92 -2.42 10.36 -1.64
N THR A 93 -1.83 10.17 -2.83
CA THR A 93 -2.25 10.89 -4.04
C THR A 93 -3.61 10.43 -4.55
N VAL A 94 -3.84 9.11 -4.62
CA VAL A 94 -5.15 8.56 -5.03
C VAL A 94 -6.22 8.91 -4.01
N ARG A 95 -5.89 8.89 -2.72
CA ARG A 95 -6.79 9.34 -1.65
C ARG A 95 -7.21 10.80 -1.83
N ALA A 96 -6.27 11.69 -2.14
CA ALA A 96 -6.59 13.11 -2.33
C ALA A 96 -7.59 13.32 -3.47
N GLU A 97 -7.40 12.65 -4.61
CA GLU A 97 -8.36 12.72 -5.72
C GLU A 97 -9.68 12.01 -5.42
N PHE A 98 -9.63 10.88 -4.72
CA PHE A 98 -10.82 10.17 -4.27
C PHE A 98 -11.70 11.06 -3.39
N LEU A 99 -11.12 11.72 -2.38
CA LEU A 99 -11.86 12.61 -1.48
C LEU A 99 -12.46 13.82 -2.20
N LYS A 100 -11.80 14.35 -3.24
CA LYS A 100 -12.37 15.42 -4.08
C LYS A 100 -13.57 14.95 -4.89
N SER A 101 -13.61 13.68 -5.29
CA SER A 101 -14.73 13.11 -6.04
C SER A 101 -16.00 12.90 -5.20
N LEU A 102 -15.90 13.04 -3.87
CA LEU A 102 -17.01 12.86 -2.93
C LEU A 102 -17.74 14.15 -2.56
N ILE A 103 -17.26 15.31 -3.05
CA ILE A 103 -17.79 16.66 -2.74
C ILE A 103 -18.42 17.22 -4.01
#